data_AF-A0A2V6VAB0-F1
#
_entry.id   AF-A0A2V6VAB0-F1
#
_cell.length_a   1.000
_cell.length_b   1.000
_cell.length_c   1.000
_cell.angle_alpha   90.00
_cell.angle_beta   90.00
_cell.angle_gamma   90.00
#
_symmetry.space_group_name_H-M   'P 1'
#
loop_
_entity.id
_entity.type
_entity.pdbx_description
1 polymer ?
#
loop_
_entity_poly.entity_id
_entity_poly.type
_entity_poly.pdbx_seq_one_letter_code
_entity_poly.pdbx_strand_id
1 'polypeptide(L)'
;MALNLRDFLTALGKDLIRIDDEVDPITQAGALCSAAPRPILLERLRGFPGWKLCDILVKDRARQALALGTSPGSVVRELSDRMFTRVPGQSKVVPDGPCKEVKLLGNDADITKLPIPIHSEGDAGRYLGSGITITRDPDTGVRNEAIIRAMVKGPRRMGFWMAARHNWAHLMKYQERGLPAPMAFAIGLHPGYEILANYSGRHEGYDELEMGAGVLGETLELVKCETIDLEVPAQAEVVIEGVVPPGVREPEGPFGEFTGYSKGAEGPAPVLEVTAITRRRDPIFRHMQATVFTDHQPLVSVP
;
A
#
# COMPACT_ATOMS: atom_id res chain seq x y z
N MET A 1 -4.06 17.38 -13.41
CA MET A 1 -4.46 17.12 -12.02
C MET A 1 -3.69 15.89 -11.56
N ALA A 2 -3.22 15.86 -10.31
CA ALA A 2 -2.50 14.70 -9.78
C ALA A 2 -3.44 13.49 -9.68
N LEU A 3 -2.99 12.33 -10.14
CA LEU A 3 -3.78 11.11 -10.06
C LEU A 3 -3.94 10.68 -8.60
N ASN A 4 -5.16 10.24 -8.25
CA ASN A 4 -5.48 9.83 -6.90
C ASN A 4 -6.56 8.74 -6.91
N LEU A 5 -6.74 8.07 -5.75
CA LEU A 5 -7.73 7.00 -5.60
C LEU A 5 -9.17 7.48 -5.85
N ARG A 6 -9.51 8.69 -5.40
CA ARG A 6 -10.90 9.20 -5.43
C ARG A 6 -11.39 9.45 -6.85
N ASP A 7 -10.54 10.00 -7.69
CA ASP A 7 -10.84 10.19 -9.11
C ASP A 7 -11.00 8.85 -9.82
N PHE A 8 -10.16 7.86 -9.50
CA PHE A 8 -10.31 6.50 -10.01
C PHE A 8 -11.65 5.87 -9.60
N LEU A 9 -12.02 5.96 -8.31
CA LEU A 9 -13.30 5.46 -7.81
C LEU A 9 -14.49 6.16 -8.47
N THR A 10 -14.36 7.45 -8.77
CA THR A 10 -15.38 8.21 -9.50
C THR A 10 -15.49 7.75 -10.95
N ALA A 11 -14.35 7.50 -11.62
CA ALA A 11 -14.30 7.06 -13.01
C ALA A 11 -14.89 5.66 -13.22
N LEU A 12 -14.90 4.81 -12.19
CA LEU A 12 -15.62 3.52 -12.24
C LEU A 12 -17.13 3.70 -12.42
N GLY A 13 -17.72 4.81 -11.98
CA GLY A 13 -19.15 5.08 -12.13
C GLY A 13 -20.03 3.92 -11.64
N LYS A 14 -20.87 3.38 -12.52
CA LYS A 14 -21.80 2.27 -12.20
C LYS A 14 -21.09 0.95 -11.90
N ASP A 15 -19.83 0.81 -12.31
CA ASP A 15 -19.03 -0.40 -12.10
C ASP A 15 -18.49 -0.54 -10.68
N LEU A 16 -18.57 0.51 -9.85
CA LEU A 16 -18.31 0.43 -8.42
C LEU A 16 -19.56 -0.07 -7.67
N ILE A 17 -19.44 -1.19 -6.96
CA ILE A 17 -20.44 -1.62 -5.96
C ILE A 17 -20.30 -0.69 -4.76
N ARG A 18 -21.41 -0.09 -4.32
CA ARG A 18 -21.48 0.70 -3.10
C ARG A 18 -22.34 -0.04 -2.09
N ILE A 19 -21.80 -0.28 -0.90
CA ILE A 19 -22.52 -0.84 0.24
C ILE A 19 -22.66 0.26 1.29
N ASP A 20 -23.88 0.70 1.52
CA ASP A 20 -24.26 1.71 2.51
C ASP A 20 -24.85 1.11 3.79
N ASP A 21 -25.06 -0.21 3.81
CA ASP A 21 -25.26 -0.96 5.05
C ASP A 21 -24.04 -0.83 5.96
N GLU A 22 -24.27 -0.90 7.28
CA GLU A 22 -23.18 -0.91 8.24
C GLU A 22 -22.43 -2.24 8.20
N VAL A 23 -21.13 -2.18 7.91
CA VAL A 23 -20.23 -3.32 7.84
C VAL A 23 -19.20 -3.25 8.96
N ASP A 24 -18.93 -4.36 9.64
CA ASP A 24 -17.75 -4.48 10.51
C ASP A 24 -16.50 -4.72 9.64
N PRO A 25 -15.61 -3.73 9.47
CA PRO A 25 -14.45 -3.90 8.61
C PRO A 25 -13.47 -4.94 9.16
N ILE A 26 -13.49 -5.24 10.46
CA ILE A 26 -12.51 -6.14 11.06
C ILE A 26 -12.82 -7.60 10.72
N THR A 27 -14.09 -7.97 10.72
CA THR A 27 -14.51 -9.39 10.59
C THR A 27 -15.26 -9.70 9.30
N GLN A 28 -15.85 -8.70 8.63
CA GLN A 28 -16.71 -8.91 7.46
C GLN A 28 -16.09 -8.44 6.14
N ALA A 29 -15.16 -7.49 6.16
CA ALA A 29 -14.58 -6.91 4.94
C ALA A 29 -13.92 -7.97 4.04
N GLY A 30 -13.10 -8.85 4.62
CA GLY A 30 -12.43 -9.92 3.85
C GLY A 30 -13.41 -10.79 3.06
N ALA A 31 -14.47 -11.28 3.71
CA ALA A 31 -15.49 -12.10 3.06
C ALA A 31 -16.27 -11.33 1.98
N LEU A 32 -16.69 -10.10 2.27
CA LEU A 32 -17.45 -9.26 1.32
C LEU A 32 -16.60 -8.91 0.08
N CYS A 33 -15.36 -8.50 0.28
CA CYS A 33 -14.43 -8.15 -0.79
C CYS A 33 -14.06 -9.38 -1.64
N SER A 34 -13.82 -10.53 -1.01
CA SER A 34 -13.52 -11.79 -1.73
C SER A 34 -14.70 -12.24 -2.60
N ALA A 35 -15.95 -12.05 -2.12
CA ALA A 35 -17.16 -12.37 -2.87
C ALA A 35 -17.50 -11.33 -3.95
N ALA A 36 -16.87 -10.15 -3.95
CA ALA A 36 -17.21 -9.08 -4.88
C ALA A 36 -16.73 -9.40 -6.32
N PRO A 37 -17.63 -9.35 -7.31
CA PRO A 37 -17.28 -9.64 -8.70
C PRO A 37 -16.58 -8.45 -9.41
N ARG A 38 -16.62 -7.26 -8.82
CA ARG A 38 -16.15 -5.98 -9.38
C ARG A 38 -15.74 -5.05 -8.22
N PRO A 39 -15.13 -3.88 -8.48
CA PRO A 39 -14.71 -2.95 -7.44
C PRO A 39 -15.83 -2.68 -6.43
N ILE A 40 -15.45 -2.59 -5.15
CA ILE A 40 -16.39 -2.43 -4.04
C ILE A 40 -15.95 -1.28 -3.13
N LEU A 41 -16.92 -0.53 -2.63
CA LEU A 41 -16.77 0.53 -1.64
C LEU A 41 -17.76 0.31 -0.50
N LEU A 42 -17.25 0.05 0.69
CA LEU A 42 -17.99 0.01 1.94
C LEU A 42 -18.05 1.42 2.52
N GLU A 43 -19.24 2.01 2.60
CA GLU A 43 -19.41 3.41 2.95
C GLU A 43 -19.60 3.67 4.45
N ARG A 44 -20.02 2.64 5.21
CA ARG A 44 -20.30 2.75 6.64
C ARG A 44 -19.64 1.63 7.41
N LEU A 45 -18.56 1.97 8.11
CA LEU A 45 -17.76 1.02 8.89
C LEU A 45 -18.08 1.09 10.38
N ARG A 46 -18.59 0.00 10.95
CA ARG A 46 -18.91 -0.11 12.38
C ARG A 46 -17.68 0.17 13.23
N GLY A 47 -17.79 1.11 14.16
CA GLY A 47 -16.68 1.48 15.05
C GLY A 47 -15.62 2.40 14.43
N PHE A 48 -15.74 2.74 13.13
CA PHE A 48 -14.80 3.61 12.41
C PHE A 48 -15.55 4.74 11.70
N PRO A 49 -16.15 5.70 12.46
CA PRO A 49 -16.93 6.79 11.86
C PRO A 49 -16.07 7.64 10.91
N GLY A 50 -16.65 8.00 9.76
CA GLY A 50 -15.99 8.79 8.72
C GLY A 50 -15.00 8.01 7.85
N TRP A 51 -14.72 6.74 8.16
CA TRP A 51 -13.93 5.88 7.28
C TRP A 51 -14.81 5.20 6.24
N LYS A 52 -14.26 5.07 5.04
CA LYS A 52 -14.73 4.15 4.01
C LYS A 52 -13.65 3.10 3.74
N LEU A 53 -14.02 1.99 3.11
CA LEU A 53 -13.06 0.96 2.68
C LEU A 53 -13.34 0.56 1.25
N CYS A 54 -12.32 0.50 0.40
CA CYS A 54 -12.44 0.01 -0.97
C CYS A 54 -11.52 -1.19 -1.24
N ASP A 55 -11.95 -2.03 -2.19
CA ASP A 55 -11.16 -3.17 -2.67
C ASP A 55 -11.53 -3.52 -4.13
N ILE A 56 -10.80 -4.47 -4.72
CA ILE A 56 -11.03 -5.05 -6.05
C ILE A 56 -10.87 -4.01 -7.17
N LEU A 57 -9.85 -3.17 -7.07
CA LEU A 57 -9.63 -2.01 -7.94
C LEU A 57 -9.01 -2.36 -9.28
N VAL A 58 -8.26 -3.45 -9.42
CA VAL A 58 -7.47 -3.79 -10.63
C VAL A 58 -7.47 -5.30 -10.95
N LYS A 59 -8.50 -6.01 -10.48
CA LYS A 59 -8.67 -7.46 -10.65
C LYS A 59 -8.74 -7.93 -12.12
N ASP A 60 -9.15 -7.07 -13.05
CA ASP A 60 -9.31 -7.42 -14.46
C ASP A 60 -8.65 -6.40 -15.42
N ARG A 61 -8.52 -6.79 -16.69
CA ARG A 61 -7.92 -5.96 -17.75
C ARG A 61 -8.69 -4.67 -18.01
N ALA A 62 -10.00 -4.61 -17.74
CA ALA A 62 -10.77 -3.39 -17.93
C ALA A 62 -10.43 -2.34 -16.89
N ARG A 63 -10.31 -2.74 -15.63
CA ARG A 63 -9.93 -1.83 -14.53
C ARG A 63 -8.45 -1.47 -14.57
N GLN A 64 -7.58 -2.39 -14.96
CA GLN A 64 -6.17 -2.09 -15.24
C GLN A 64 -6.04 -1.09 -16.39
N ALA A 65 -6.83 -1.25 -17.45
CA ALA A 65 -6.85 -0.30 -18.56
C ALA A 65 -7.31 1.09 -18.12
N LEU A 66 -8.34 1.16 -17.27
CA LEU A 66 -8.76 2.42 -16.66
C LEU A 66 -7.64 3.05 -15.83
N ALA A 67 -6.98 2.27 -14.97
CA ALA A 67 -5.90 2.73 -14.11
C ALA A 67 -4.64 3.15 -14.88
N LEU A 68 -4.43 2.66 -16.10
CA LEU A 68 -3.26 2.98 -16.93
C LEU A 68 -3.60 3.96 -18.07
N GLY A 69 -4.87 4.38 -18.22
CA GLY A 69 -5.30 5.21 -19.35
C GLY A 69 -5.02 4.54 -20.69
N THR A 70 -5.46 3.29 -20.85
CA THR A 70 -5.30 2.48 -22.06
C THR A 70 -6.59 1.71 -22.38
N SER A 71 -6.53 0.76 -23.32
CA SER A 71 -7.62 -0.16 -23.65
C SER A 71 -7.36 -1.56 -23.06
N PRO A 72 -8.41 -2.35 -22.71
CA PRO A 72 -8.24 -3.67 -22.11
C PRO A 72 -7.36 -4.63 -22.92
N GLY A 73 -7.42 -4.54 -24.25
CA GLY A 73 -6.62 -5.37 -25.17
C GLY A 73 -5.17 -4.90 -25.34
N SER A 74 -4.81 -3.72 -24.82
CA SER A 74 -3.48 -3.13 -24.99
C SER A 74 -2.70 -2.98 -23.69
N VAL A 75 -3.29 -3.31 -22.53
CA VAL A 75 -2.69 -3.15 -21.18
C VAL A 75 -1.24 -3.59 -21.14
N VAL A 76 -0.94 -4.85 -21.49
CA VAL A 76 0.41 -5.41 -21.37
C VAL A 76 1.39 -4.72 -22.31
N ARG A 77 1.00 -4.53 -23.58
CA ARG A 77 1.85 -3.89 -24.60
C ARG A 77 2.19 -2.46 -24.20
N GLU A 78 1.18 -1.66 -23.88
CA GLU A 78 1.39 -0.26 -23.54
C GLU A 78 2.09 -0.07 -22.20
N LEU A 79 1.82 -0.92 -21.21
CA LEU A 79 2.56 -0.90 -19.95
C LEU A 79 4.06 -1.16 -20.20
N SER A 80 4.38 -2.24 -20.90
CA SER A 80 5.74 -2.59 -21.30
C SER A 80 6.40 -1.44 -22.06
N ASP A 81 5.77 -0.94 -23.13
CA ASP A 81 6.32 0.15 -23.94
C ASP A 81 6.64 1.38 -23.08
N ARG A 82 5.73 1.78 -22.18
CA ARG A 82 5.91 2.95 -21.32
C ARG A 82 7.01 2.73 -20.28
N MET A 83 7.11 1.52 -19.70
CA MET A 83 8.17 1.17 -18.74
C MET A 83 9.58 1.22 -19.33
N PHE A 84 9.73 1.11 -20.65
CA PHE A 84 11.05 1.21 -21.31
C PHE A 84 11.28 2.54 -22.04
N THR A 85 10.25 3.37 -22.22
CA THR A 85 10.37 4.62 -23.00
C THR A 85 10.07 5.90 -22.22
N ARG A 86 9.46 5.80 -21.03
CA ARG A 86 9.02 6.97 -20.24
C ARG A 86 9.58 7.02 -18.83
N VAL A 87 10.56 6.18 -18.51
CA VAL A 87 11.17 6.10 -17.18
C VAL A 87 12.59 6.69 -17.20
N PRO A 88 13.05 7.35 -16.11
CA PRO A 88 12.26 7.71 -14.94
C PRO A 88 11.26 8.82 -15.25
N GLY A 89 10.13 8.81 -14.54
CA GLY A 89 9.23 9.95 -14.49
C GLY A 89 9.76 11.06 -13.61
N GLN A 90 8.97 12.14 -13.49
CA GLN A 90 9.33 13.28 -12.66
C GLN A 90 8.59 13.23 -11.33
N SER A 91 9.32 13.48 -10.24
CA SER A 91 8.76 13.76 -8.93
C SER A 91 9.11 15.18 -8.49
N LYS A 92 8.27 15.79 -7.65
CA LYS A 92 8.58 17.05 -6.97
C LYS A 92 8.12 16.98 -5.51
N VAL A 93 8.98 17.45 -4.61
CA VAL A 93 8.60 17.60 -3.20
C VAL A 93 7.81 18.90 -3.05
N VAL A 94 6.59 18.79 -2.54
CA VAL A 94 5.69 19.90 -2.23
C VAL A 94 5.61 20.09 -0.71
N PRO A 95 5.30 21.30 -0.21
CA PRO A 95 5.30 21.57 1.24
C PRO A 95 4.16 20.87 1.98
N ASP A 96 3.08 20.52 1.29
CA ASP A 96 1.88 19.93 1.90
C ASP A 96 1.09 19.10 0.88
N GLY A 97 0.14 18.30 1.36
CA GLY A 97 -0.70 17.44 0.52
C GLY A 97 -1.92 16.90 1.27
N PRO A 98 -2.94 16.38 0.57
CA PRO A 98 -4.14 15.83 1.21
C PRO A 98 -3.87 14.79 2.30
N CYS A 99 -2.82 13.98 2.18
CA CYS A 99 -2.46 13.00 3.20
C CYS A 99 -2.04 13.63 4.56
N LYS A 100 -1.89 14.95 4.65
CA LYS A 100 -1.43 15.68 5.84
C LYS A 100 -2.55 16.43 6.58
N GLU A 101 -3.81 16.34 6.15
CA GLU A 101 -4.95 17.04 6.76
C GLU A 101 -5.18 16.71 8.25
N VAL A 102 -4.87 15.47 8.65
CA VAL A 102 -4.88 15.01 10.03
C VAL A 102 -3.52 14.38 10.34
N LYS A 103 -2.88 14.82 11.41
CA LYS A 103 -1.57 14.33 11.87
C LYS A 103 -1.69 13.79 13.29
N LEU A 104 -1.39 12.51 13.47
CA LEU A 104 -1.39 11.83 14.76
C LEU A 104 0.06 11.42 15.05
N LEU A 105 0.68 12.02 16.06
CA LEU A 105 2.11 11.86 16.34
C LEU A 105 2.33 11.17 17.68
N GLY A 106 3.44 10.43 17.80
CA GLY A 106 3.84 9.81 19.07
C GLY A 106 2.74 8.89 19.61
N ASN A 107 2.22 9.19 20.81
CA ASN A 107 1.19 8.37 21.46
C ASN A 107 -0.18 8.41 20.76
N ASP A 108 -0.46 9.44 19.96
CA ASP A 108 -1.72 9.55 19.23
C ASP A 108 -1.76 8.68 17.97
N ALA A 109 -0.59 8.21 17.51
CA ALA A 109 -0.40 7.39 16.31
C ALA A 109 -0.86 5.93 16.51
N ASP A 110 -2.12 5.74 16.90
CA ASP A 110 -2.68 4.42 17.22
C ASP A 110 -3.26 3.72 15.98
N ILE A 111 -2.51 2.74 15.47
CA ILE A 111 -2.85 1.90 14.31
C ILE A 111 -4.11 1.07 14.56
N THR A 112 -4.42 0.72 15.82
CA THR A 112 -5.62 -0.09 16.11
C THR A 112 -6.91 0.64 15.78
N LYS A 113 -6.85 1.98 15.65
CA LYS A 113 -7.96 2.86 15.24
C LYS A 113 -8.14 2.97 13.72
N LEU A 114 -7.25 2.36 12.93
CA LEU A 114 -7.44 2.23 11.48
C LEU A 114 -8.33 1.03 11.18
N PRO A 115 -9.16 1.01 10.12
CA PRO A 115 -10.04 -0.11 9.80
C PRO A 115 -9.30 -1.28 9.12
N ILE A 116 -8.15 -1.68 9.66
CA ILE A 116 -7.31 -2.78 9.15
C ILE A 116 -7.98 -4.13 9.46
N PRO A 117 -8.40 -4.92 8.46
CA PRO A 117 -9.17 -6.15 8.66
C PRO A 117 -8.38 -7.35 9.16
N ILE A 118 -9.10 -8.36 9.63
CA ILE A 118 -8.70 -9.77 9.56
C ILE A 118 -9.23 -10.27 8.22
N HIS A 119 -8.38 -10.84 7.35
CA HIS A 119 -8.79 -11.13 5.98
C HIS A 119 -9.45 -12.49 5.86
N SER A 120 -8.89 -13.49 6.54
CA SER A 120 -9.30 -14.87 6.43
C SER A 120 -9.39 -15.53 7.80
N GLU A 121 -10.26 -16.53 7.92
CA GLU A 121 -10.23 -17.43 9.07
C GLU A 121 -8.85 -18.10 9.17
N GLY A 122 -8.21 -17.98 10.33
CA GLY A 122 -6.87 -18.52 10.60
C GLY A 122 -5.73 -17.51 10.52
N ASP A 123 -5.97 -16.27 10.06
CA ASP A 123 -4.99 -15.19 10.19
C ASP A 123 -4.67 -14.96 11.69
N ALA A 124 -3.39 -14.77 12.02
CA ALA A 124 -2.96 -14.54 13.40
C ALA A 124 -3.49 -13.25 14.03
N GLY A 125 -4.04 -12.35 13.22
CA GLY A 125 -4.59 -11.08 13.67
C GLY A 125 -5.00 -10.18 12.51
N ARG A 126 -4.96 -8.87 12.76
CA ARG A 126 -5.31 -7.85 11.76
C ARG A 126 -4.10 -7.56 10.88
N TYR A 127 -4.29 -7.52 9.57
CA TYR A 127 -3.20 -7.35 8.61
C TYR A 127 -3.44 -6.17 7.70
N LEU A 128 -2.41 -5.35 7.53
CA LEU A 128 -2.30 -4.43 6.42
C LEU A 128 -1.79 -5.23 5.22
N GLY A 129 -2.70 -5.64 4.32
CA GLY A 129 -2.33 -6.29 3.06
C GLY A 129 -2.11 -5.31 1.89
N SER A 130 -2.51 -4.06 2.09
CA SER A 130 -2.43 -2.95 1.15
C SER A 130 -1.54 -1.85 1.69
N GLY A 131 -0.62 -1.35 0.88
CA GLY A 131 0.25 -0.26 1.31
C GLY A 131 1.56 -0.30 0.56
N ILE A 132 1.82 0.75 -0.21
CA ILE A 132 3.11 0.93 -0.85
C ILE A 132 4.11 1.25 0.27
N THR A 133 4.95 0.28 0.57
CA THR A 133 5.98 0.33 1.61
C THR A 133 7.20 0.99 1.04
N ILE A 134 7.55 2.16 1.57
CA ILE A 134 8.64 3.00 1.09
C ILE A 134 9.80 2.86 2.08
N THR A 135 10.97 2.54 1.55
CA THR A 135 12.25 2.49 2.27
C THR A 135 13.29 3.32 1.52
N ARG A 136 14.43 3.63 2.14
CA ARG A 136 15.55 4.33 1.48
C ARG A 136 16.84 3.55 1.66
N ASP A 137 17.65 3.48 0.61
CA ASP A 137 19.02 2.98 0.74
C ASP A 137 19.87 3.99 1.54
N PRO A 138 20.49 3.61 2.67
CA PRO A 138 21.33 4.51 3.45
C PRO A 138 22.64 4.93 2.75
N ASP A 139 23.02 4.28 1.64
CA ASP A 139 24.23 4.61 0.89
C ASP A 139 23.98 5.54 -0.29
N THR A 140 22.93 5.27 -1.04
CA THR A 140 22.64 5.98 -2.30
C THR A 140 21.56 7.04 -2.14
N GLY A 141 20.75 6.95 -1.09
CA GLY A 141 19.58 7.80 -0.88
C GLY A 141 18.38 7.47 -1.78
N VAL A 142 18.50 6.48 -2.67
CA VAL A 142 17.42 6.03 -3.56
C VAL A 142 16.35 5.31 -2.75
N ARG A 143 15.07 5.61 -3.03
CA ARG A 143 13.95 4.91 -2.40
C ARG A 143 13.68 3.58 -3.09
N ASN A 144 12.95 2.70 -2.41
CA ASN A 144 12.35 1.54 -3.03
C ASN A 144 10.95 1.35 -2.47
N GLU A 145 10.07 0.90 -3.35
CA GLU A 145 8.70 0.57 -3.00
C GLU A 145 8.37 -0.91 -3.22
N ALA A 146 7.52 -1.43 -2.33
CA ALA A 146 6.88 -2.73 -2.50
C ALA A 146 5.59 -2.80 -1.71
N ILE A 147 4.73 -3.76 -2.03
CA ILE A 147 3.60 -4.10 -1.18
C ILE A 147 4.04 -5.18 -0.20
N ILE A 148 3.99 -4.87 1.10
CA ILE A 148 4.46 -5.72 2.18
C ILE A 148 3.32 -5.90 3.17
N ARG A 149 3.00 -7.15 3.52
CA ARG A 149 2.02 -7.41 4.56
C ARG A 149 2.57 -7.02 5.93
N ALA A 150 1.72 -6.44 6.78
CA ALA A 150 2.10 -6.10 8.14
C ALA A 150 0.99 -6.40 9.15
N MET A 151 1.28 -7.25 10.13
CA MET A 151 0.40 -7.63 11.22
C MET A 151 0.37 -6.53 12.29
N VAL A 152 -0.82 -6.10 12.71
CA VAL A 152 -1.00 -5.20 13.85
C VAL A 152 -0.71 -5.95 15.15
N LYS A 153 0.24 -5.46 15.94
CA LYS A 153 0.66 -6.08 17.21
C LYS A 153 0.29 -5.28 18.46
N GLY A 154 -0.19 -4.07 18.24
CA GLY A 154 -0.61 -3.11 19.27
C GLY A 154 -0.78 -1.73 18.65
N PRO A 155 -0.99 -0.70 19.49
CA PRO A 155 -1.23 0.67 19.01
C PRO A 155 -0.14 1.21 18.09
N ARG A 156 1.13 0.91 18.36
CA ARG A 156 2.28 1.51 17.65
C ARG A 156 3.31 0.48 17.20
N ARG A 157 2.87 -0.76 16.98
CA ARG A 157 3.74 -1.86 16.55
C ARG A 157 3.11 -2.69 15.46
N MET A 158 3.89 -2.97 14.43
CA MET A 158 3.51 -3.90 13.36
C MET A 158 4.64 -4.89 13.09
N GLY A 159 4.34 -6.18 13.01
CA GLY A 159 5.28 -7.19 12.51
C GLY A 159 5.09 -7.35 11.01
N PHE A 160 6.15 -7.51 10.22
CA PHE A 160 6.02 -7.61 8.77
C PHE A 160 6.97 -8.63 8.17
N TRP A 161 6.60 -9.20 7.02
CA TRP A 161 7.44 -10.13 6.28
C TRP A 161 7.91 -9.51 4.97
N MET A 162 9.22 -9.48 4.77
CA MET A 162 9.83 -8.89 3.57
C MET A 162 10.64 -9.97 2.85
N ALA A 163 10.38 -10.17 1.56
CA ALA A 163 11.17 -11.07 0.73
C ALA A 163 12.56 -10.47 0.47
N ALA A 164 13.57 -11.32 0.20
CA ALA A 164 14.94 -10.89 -0.07
C ALA A 164 15.07 -10.15 -1.43
N ARG A 165 14.62 -8.89 -1.47
CA ARG A 165 14.60 -7.96 -2.60
C ARG A 165 15.25 -6.63 -2.22
N HIS A 166 15.00 -5.55 -2.97
CA HIS A 166 15.60 -4.24 -2.77
C HIS A 166 15.33 -3.66 -1.36
N ASN A 167 14.06 -3.62 -0.93
CA ASN A 167 13.67 -3.22 0.42
C ASN A 167 14.37 -4.03 1.54
N TRP A 168 14.54 -5.34 1.37
CA TRP A 168 15.28 -6.16 2.34
C TRP A 168 16.76 -5.80 2.36
N ALA A 169 17.35 -5.54 1.19
CA ALA A 169 18.72 -5.05 1.11
C ALA A 169 18.89 -3.70 1.83
N HIS A 170 17.94 -2.77 1.70
CA HIS A 170 17.93 -1.52 2.46
C HIS A 170 17.90 -1.80 3.96
N LEU A 171 16.96 -2.64 4.41
CA LEU A 171 16.82 -3.00 5.82
C LEU A 171 18.10 -3.64 6.38
N MET A 172 18.73 -4.56 5.64
CA MET A 172 19.97 -5.21 6.09
C MET A 172 21.12 -4.22 6.28
N LYS A 173 21.28 -3.25 5.38
CA LYS A 173 22.32 -2.21 5.53
C LYS A 173 22.16 -1.39 6.81
N TYR A 174 20.92 -1.06 7.20
CA TYR A 174 20.66 -0.40 8.49
C TYR A 174 20.95 -1.32 9.67
N GLN A 175 20.53 -2.59 9.59
CA GLN A 175 20.74 -3.58 10.66
C GLN A 175 22.24 -3.83 10.89
N GLU A 176 23.04 -3.95 9.83
CA GLU A 176 24.51 -4.10 9.89
C GLU A 176 25.20 -2.91 10.57
N ARG A 177 24.62 -1.70 10.46
CA ARG A 177 25.12 -0.48 11.11
C ARG A 177 24.59 -0.29 12.53
N GLY A 178 23.69 -1.16 12.99
CA GLY A 178 22.99 -0.95 14.26
C GLY A 178 22.11 0.30 14.27
N LEU A 179 21.61 0.72 13.11
CA LEU A 179 20.77 1.91 12.95
C LEU A 179 19.29 1.50 12.76
N PRO A 180 18.33 2.26 13.30
CA PRO A 180 16.92 2.10 12.94
C PRO A 180 16.68 2.44 11.47
N ALA A 181 15.98 1.58 10.73
CA ALA A 181 15.64 1.83 9.33
C ALA A 181 14.33 2.62 9.23
N PRO A 182 14.29 3.79 8.58
CA PRO A 182 13.03 4.50 8.34
C PRO A 182 12.18 3.72 7.33
N MET A 183 10.88 3.60 7.61
CA MET A 183 9.92 2.94 6.73
C MET A 183 8.56 3.63 6.83
N ALA A 184 7.89 3.78 5.69
CA ALA A 184 6.53 4.30 5.62
C ALA A 184 5.62 3.38 4.80
N PHE A 185 4.34 3.32 5.16
CA PHE A 185 3.29 2.74 4.32
C PHE A 185 2.43 3.86 3.76
N ALA A 186 2.32 3.98 2.43
CA ALA A 186 1.37 4.85 1.77
C ALA A 186 0.16 4.03 1.27
N ILE A 187 -1.02 4.35 1.78
CA ILE A 187 -2.25 3.58 1.57
C ILE A 187 -3.26 4.45 0.82
N GLY A 188 -3.95 3.86 -0.15
CA GLY A 188 -4.99 4.53 -0.93
C GLY A 188 -4.41 5.48 -1.97
N LEU A 189 -3.65 4.94 -2.91
CA LEU A 189 -3.10 5.66 -4.05
C LEU A 189 -3.92 5.36 -5.31
N HIS A 190 -3.63 6.10 -6.39
CA HIS A 190 -4.15 5.72 -7.69
C HIS A 190 -3.67 4.31 -8.05
N PRO A 191 -4.55 3.38 -8.48
CA PRO A 191 -4.17 1.97 -8.66
C PRO A 191 -3.05 1.70 -9.68
N GLY A 192 -2.77 2.66 -10.57
CA GLY A 192 -1.60 2.59 -11.44
C GLY A 192 -0.26 2.53 -10.68
N TYR A 193 -0.16 3.22 -9.53
CA TYR A 193 1.01 3.12 -8.65
C TYR A 193 1.07 1.77 -7.93
N GLU A 194 -0.08 1.18 -7.57
CA GLU A 194 -0.11 -0.18 -6.99
C GLU A 194 0.38 -1.22 -8.00
N ILE A 195 -0.03 -1.10 -9.27
CA ILE A 195 0.48 -1.94 -10.36
C ILE A 195 2.01 -1.81 -10.41
N LEU A 196 2.55 -0.60 -10.47
CA LEU A 196 3.99 -0.40 -10.68
C LEU A 196 4.86 -0.72 -9.47
N ALA A 197 4.32 -0.59 -8.25
CA ALA A 197 5.00 -1.05 -7.03
C ALA A 197 5.19 -2.57 -6.94
N ASN A 198 4.60 -3.35 -7.86
CA ASN A 198 4.81 -4.79 -7.99
C ASN A 198 5.88 -5.14 -9.04
N TYR A 199 6.46 -4.16 -9.74
CA TYR A 199 7.55 -4.42 -10.66
C TYR A 199 8.81 -4.84 -9.89
N SER A 200 9.40 -5.97 -10.29
CA SER A 200 10.58 -6.54 -9.65
C SER A 200 11.84 -6.52 -10.51
N GLY A 201 11.75 -5.96 -11.71
CA GLY A 201 12.88 -5.85 -12.62
C GLY A 201 13.93 -4.87 -12.10
N ARG A 202 15.17 -5.05 -12.54
CA ARG A 202 16.26 -4.14 -12.16
C ARG A 202 16.07 -2.78 -12.81
N HIS A 203 16.21 -1.74 -12.01
CA HIS A 203 16.31 -0.35 -12.43
C HIS A 203 17.33 0.36 -11.54
N GLU A 204 18.00 1.38 -12.08
CA GLU A 204 19.09 2.09 -11.40
C GLU A 204 18.84 3.59 -11.43
N GLY A 205 19.04 4.24 -10.29
CA GLY A 205 19.02 5.70 -10.16
C GLY A 205 17.64 6.33 -9.99
N TYR A 206 16.56 5.54 -9.89
CA TYR A 206 15.21 5.99 -9.58
C TYR A 206 14.44 4.91 -8.79
N ASP A 207 13.24 5.24 -8.31
CA ASP A 207 12.38 4.34 -7.54
C ASP A 207 11.09 3.94 -8.32
N GLU A 208 10.31 3.00 -7.79
CA GLU A 208 9.06 2.56 -8.44
C GLU A 208 7.98 3.65 -8.46
N LEU A 209 8.05 4.68 -7.60
CA LEU A 209 7.19 5.86 -7.66
C LEU A 209 7.49 6.76 -8.87
N GLU A 210 8.76 6.98 -9.18
CA GLU A 210 9.22 7.72 -10.36
C GLU A 210 8.97 6.91 -11.63
N MET A 211 9.14 5.59 -11.58
CA MET A 211 8.64 4.69 -12.62
C MET A 211 7.13 4.88 -12.84
N GLY A 212 6.38 4.90 -11.74
CA GLY A 212 4.97 5.25 -11.63
C GLY A 212 4.59 6.48 -12.41
N ALA A 213 5.23 7.59 -12.05
CA ALA A 213 5.02 8.90 -12.66
C ALA A 213 5.27 8.88 -14.17
N GLY A 214 6.32 8.20 -14.62
CA GLY A 214 6.69 8.11 -16.03
C GLY A 214 5.67 7.34 -16.87
N VAL A 215 5.24 6.17 -16.37
CA VAL A 215 4.24 5.33 -17.03
C VAL A 215 2.87 6.00 -17.08
N LEU A 216 2.48 6.66 -15.99
CA LEU A 216 1.21 7.36 -15.88
C LEU A 216 1.22 8.73 -16.57
N GLY A 217 2.41 9.24 -16.92
CA GLY A 217 2.58 10.51 -17.63
C GLY A 217 2.23 11.72 -16.77
N GLU A 218 2.49 11.67 -15.46
CA GLU A 218 2.30 12.78 -14.53
C GLU A 218 3.61 13.18 -13.83
N THR A 219 3.60 14.36 -13.21
CA THR A 219 4.63 14.72 -12.22
C THR A 219 4.11 14.34 -10.84
N LEU A 220 4.74 13.34 -10.21
CA LEU A 220 4.34 12.87 -8.88
C LEU A 220 4.66 13.94 -7.83
N GLU A 221 3.65 14.28 -7.04
CA GLU A 221 3.81 15.14 -5.88
C GLU A 221 4.12 14.30 -4.64
N LEU A 222 5.26 14.59 -4.02
CA LEU A 222 5.71 13.96 -2.78
C LEU A 222 5.68 14.97 -1.64
N VAL A 223 5.41 14.51 -0.42
CA VAL A 223 5.54 15.28 0.81
C VAL A 223 6.51 14.58 1.75
N LYS A 224 7.21 15.36 2.59
CA LYS A 224 8.06 14.78 3.63
C LYS A 224 7.21 14.10 4.70
N CYS A 225 7.71 12.99 5.23
CA CYS A 225 7.21 12.40 6.46
C CYS A 225 7.39 13.37 7.65
N GLU A 226 6.54 13.25 8.66
CA GLU A 226 6.59 14.11 9.86
C GLU A 226 7.72 13.69 10.82
N THR A 227 8.04 12.40 10.87
CA THR A 227 8.86 11.82 11.95
C THR A 227 10.07 11.01 11.46
N ILE A 228 10.19 10.79 10.16
CA ILE A 228 11.27 10.01 9.54
C ILE A 228 11.78 10.71 8.27
N ASP A 229 13.01 10.41 7.86
CA ASP A 229 13.65 11.03 6.68
C ASP A 229 13.26 10.33 5.37
N LEU A 230 11.96 10.34 5.07
CA LEU A 230 11.37 9.80 3.84
C LEU A 230 10.41 10.81 3.21
N GLU A 231 10.15 10.63 1.93
CA GLU A 231 9.04 11.25 1.23
C GLU A 231 7.99 10.20 0.84
N VAL A 232 6.74 10.62 0.80
CA VAL A 232 5.58 9.79 0.47
C VAL A 232 4.67 10.53 -0.50
N PRO A 233 3.88 9.84 -1.33
CA PRO A 233 2.95 10.50 -2.25
C PRO A 233 1.94 11.40 -1.50
N ALA A 234 1.86 12.66 -1.93
CA ALA A 234 0.99 13.69 -1.35
C ALA A 234 -0.51 13.29 -1.40
N GLN A 235 -0.88 12.52 -2.42
CA GLN A 235 -2.26 12.11 -2.69
C GLN A 235 -2.71 10.84 -1.95
N ALA A 236 -1.86 10.22 -1.11
CA ALA A 236 -2.26 9.07 -0.30
C ALA A 236 -3.50 9.38 0.57
N GLU A 237 -4.33 8.39 0.86
CA GLU A 237 -5.41 8.53 1.83
C GLU A 237 -4.87 8.48 3.27
N VAL A 238 -3.90 7.58 3.52
CA VAL A 238 -3.28 7.35 4.83
C VAL A 238 -1.79 7.07 4.64
N VAL A 239 -0.96 7.62 5.52
CA VAL A 239 0.45 7.31 5.64
C VAL A 239 0.73 6.85 7.07
N ILE A 240 1.40 5.72 7.22
CA ILE A 240 1.91 5.22 8.51
C ILE A 240 3.43 5.36 8.47
N GLU A 241 4.02 6.09 9.40
CA GLU A 241 5.46 6.34 9.50
C GLU A 241 6.03 5.60 10.71
N GLY A 242 7.23 5.05 10.57
CA GLY A 242 7.93 4.45 11.70
C GLY A 242 9.38 4.09 11.41
N VAL A 243 9.99 3.45 12.39
CA VAL A 243 11.35 2.93 12.30
C VAL A 243 11.39 1.43 12.62
N VAL A 244 12.26 0.70 11.93
CA VAL A 244 12.52 -0.71 12.19
C VAL A 244 13.81 -0.82 13.00
N PRO A 245 13.74 -1.05 14.33
CA PRO A 245 14.93 -1.15 15.15
C PRO A 245 15.83 -2.35 14.78
N PRO A 246 17.15 -2.23 14.97
CA PRO A 246 18.10 -3.32 14.73
C PRO A 246 17.87 -4.48 15.70
N GLY A 247 17.89 -5.71 15.19
CA GLY A 247 17.84 -6.94 15.99
C GLY A 247 16.51 -7.28 16.66
N VAL A 248 15.53 -6.36 16.69
CA VAL A 248 14.21 -6.64 17.27
C VAL A 248 13.42 -7.54 16.34
N ARG A 249 12.95 -8.67 16.87
CA ARG A 249 12.11 -9.64 16.17
C ARG A 249 11.00 -10.10 17.10
N GLU A 250 9.81 -10.30 16.56
CA GLU A 250 8.68 -10.85 17.29
C GLU A 250 7.89 -11.82 16.39
N PRO A 251 7.05 -12.72 16.94
CA PRO A 251 6.25 -13.64 16.13
C PRO A 251 5.34 -12.91 15.12
N GLU A 252 5.29 -13.41 13.89
CA GLU A 252 4.47 -12.96 12.76
C GLU A 252 3.86 -14.21 12.10
N GLY A 253 2.65 -14.10 11.59
CA GLY A 253 1.92 -15.20 10.98
C GLY A 253 1.30 -16.17 12.01
N PRO A 254 0.52 -17.15 11.53
CA PRO A 254 0.23 -17.43 10.12
C PRO A 254 -0.67 -16.36 9.47
N PHE A 255 -0.58 -16.29 8.14
CA PHE A 255 -1.38 -15.42 7.28
C PHE A 255 -1.73 -16.17 5.98
N GLY A 256 -2.95 -15.99 5.47
CA GLY A 256 -3.34 -16.56 4.18
C GLY A 256 -2.53 -15.97 3.02
N GLU A 257 -1.93 -16.82 2.19
CA GLU A 257 -1.03 -16.38 1.11
C GLU A 257 -1.64 -16.52 -0.28
N PHE A 258 -0.99 -15.84 -1.24
CA PHE A 258 -1.33 -15.87 -2.66
C PHE A 258 -1.40 -17.26 -3.28
N THR A 259 -0.78 -18.26 -2.66
CA THR A 259 -0.83 -19.67 -3.07
C THR A 259 -2.17 -20.35 -2.77
N GLY A 260 -3.08 -19.67 -2.07
CA GLY A 260 -4.40 -20.18 -1.72
C GLY A 260 -4.46 -21.00 -0.44
N TYR A 261 -3.36 -21.08 0.33
CA TYR A 261 -3.30 -21.77 1.61
C TYR A 261 -3.39 -20.79 2.78
N SER A 262 -4.12 -21.18 3.83
CA SER A 262 -4.36 -20.36 5.04
C SER A 262 -3.15 -20.24 5.97
N LYS A 263 -2.16 -21.12 5.83
CA LYS A 263 -0.91 -21.08 6.59
C LYS A 263 0.25 -20.74 5.68
N GLY A 264 0.50 -19.45 5.56
CA GLY A 264 1.69 -18.90 4.93
C GLY A 264 2.92 -18.95 5.81
N ALA A 265 3.85 -18.06 5.49
CA ALA A 265 5.08 -17.89 6.26
C ALA A 265 4.73 -17.45 7.70
N GLU A 266 5.33 -18.10 8.71
CA GLU A 266 5.22 -17.77 10.14
C GLU A 266 6.60 -17.82 10.83
N GLY A 267 6.80 -17.00 11.87
CA GLY A 267 8.05 -17.01 12.66
C GLY A 267 8.49 -15.64 13.18
N PRO A 268 9.72 -15.53 13.73
CA PRO A 268 10.27 -14.26 14.19
C PRO A 268 10.54 -13.31 13.02
N ALA A 269 9.83 -12.18 12.97
CA ALA A 269 9.94 -11.19 11.91
C ALA A 269 10.31 -9.80 12.46
N PRO A 270 10.89 -8.91 11.63
CA PRO A 270 11.13 -7.52 12.02
C PRO A 270 9.84 -6.81 12.45
N VAL A 271 10.01 -5.80 13.30
CA VAL A 271 8.92 -4.99 13.84
C VAL A 271 9.12 -3.54 13.41
N LEU A 272 8.07 -2.92 12.87
CA LEU A 272 7.97 -1.48 12.72
C LEU A 272 7.44 -0.89 14.03
N GLU A 273 8.18 0.07 14.59
CA GLU A 273 7.71 0.94 15.65
C GLU A 273 7.15 2.23 15.03
N VAL A 274 5.84 2.43 15.19
CA VAL A 274 5.13 3.54 14.54
C VAL A 274 5.28 4.84 15.34
N THR A 275 5.65 5.87 14.62
CA THR A 275 5.98 7.20 15.14
C THR A 275 4.95 8.26 14.74
N ALA A 276 4.31 8.09 13.58
CA ALA A 276 3.23 8.96 13.13
C ALA A 276 2.23 8.24 12.22
N ILE A 277 1.00 8.75 12.21
CA ILE A 277 -0.01 8.46 11.19
C ILE A 277 -0.51 9.79 10.66
N THR A 278 -0.42 9.99 9.35
CA THR A 278 -1.05 11.14 8.67
C THR A 278 -2.13 10.63 7.72
N ARG A 279 -3.22 11.37 7.58
CA ARG A 279 -4.32 10.99 6.69
C ARG A 279 -5.15 12.17 6.23
N ARG A 280 -5.93 11.95 5.18
CA ARG A 280 -7.09 12.79 4.84
C ARG A 280 -8.13 12.77 5.97
N ARG A 281 -8.97 13.80 6.06
CA ARG A 281 -10.01 13.93 7.09
C ARG A 281 -11.13 12.90 6.96
N ASP A 282 -11.51 12.56 5.74
CA ASP A 282 -12.56 11.61 5.36
C ASP A 282 -11.97 10.40 4.59
N PRO A 283 -11.04 9.64 5.19
CA PRO A 283 -10.17 8.74 4.46
C PRO A 283 -10.91 7.50 3.91
N ILE A 284 -10.44 7.05 2.75
CA ILE A 284 -10.80 5.77 2.16
C ILE A 284 -9.65 4.80 2.41
N PHE A 285 -9.89 3.80 3.25
CA PHE A 285 -8.94 2.72 3.46
C PHE A 285 -8.96 1.79 2.24
N ARG A 286 -7.87 1.79 1.48
CA ARG A 286 -7.63 0.76 0.48
C ARG A 286 -7.32 -0.54 1.20
N HIS A 287 -8.16 -1.54 1.06
CA HIS A 287 -7.93 -2.92 1.52
C HIS A 287 -7.40 -3.77 0.37
N MET A 288 -6.58 -4.78 0.65
CA MET A 288 -6.16 -5.78 -0.34
C MET A 288 -5.88 -7.09 0.38
N GLN A 289 -6.57 -8.16 -0.02
CA GLN A 289 -6.36 -9.50 0.51
C GLN A 289 -5.35 -10.27 -0.36
N ALA A 290 -4.48 -11.07 0.26
CA ALA A 290 -3.54 -11.93 -0.47
C ALA A 290 -4.21 -13.23 -0.92
N THR A 291 -5.05 -13.16 -1.96
CA THR A 291 -5.73 -14.35 -2.50
C THR A 291 -5.93 -14.27 -4.01
N VAL A 292 -6.05 -15.44 -4.66
CA VAL A 292 -6.29 -15.59 -6.10
C VAL A 292 -7.58 -14.94 -6.60
N PHE A 293 -8.51 -14.65 -5.69
CA PHE A 293 -9.82 -14.08 -6.01
C PHE A 293 -9.86 -12.55 -5.96
N THR A 294 -8.76 -11.89 -5.61
CA THR A 294 -8.71 -10.42 -5.41
C THR A 294 -7.62 -9.78 -6.27
N ASP A 295 -7.31 -8.50 -6.02
CA ASP A 295 -6.32 -7.74 -6.80
C ASP A 295 -4.90 -8.30 -6.73
N HIS A 296 -4.58 -9.11 -5.72
CA HIS A 296 -3.23 -9.61 -5.49
C HIS A 296 -2.64 -10.32 -6.72
N GLN A 297 -3.31 -11.36 -7.23
CA GLN A 297 -2.77 -12.15 -8.35
C GLN A 297 -2.61 -11.31 -9.63
N PRO A 298 -3.59 -10.48 -10.02
CA PRO A 298 -3.42 -9.58 -11.15
C PRO A 298 -2.29 -8.56 -10.95
N LEU A 299 -2.13 -7.99 -9.75
CA LEU A 299 -1.06 -7.03 -9.43
C LEU A 299 0.35 -7.62 -9.58
N VAL A 300 0.58 -8.87 -9.16
CA VAL A 300 1.90 -9.51 -9.29
C VAL A 300 2.20 -10.03 -10.70
N SER A 301 1.19 -10.09 -11.59
CA SER A 301 1.30 -10.73 -12.90
C SER A 301 1.36 -9.77 -14.10
N VAL A 302 1.05 -8.49 -13.87
CA VAL A 302 0.88 -7.49 -14.93
C VAL A 302 2.17 -6.73 -15.25
N PRO A 303 2.89 -6.16 -14.28
CA PRO A 303 4.22 -5.57 -14.48
C PRO A 303 5.29 -6.63 -14.79
#